data_AF-A0A8T3YQT6-F1
#
_entry.id   AF-A0A8T3YQT6-F1
#
_cell.length_a   1.000
_cell.length_b   1.000
_cell.length_c   1.000
_cell.angle_alpha   90.00
_cell.angle_beta   90.00
_cell.angle_gamma   90.00
#
_symmetry.space_group_name_H-M   'P 1'
#
loop_
_entity.id
_entity.type
_entity.pdbx_description
1 polymer ?
#
loop_
_entity_poly.entity_id
_entity_poly.type
_entity_poly.pdbx_seq_one_letter_code
_entity_poly.pdbx_strand_id
1 'polypeptide(L)'
;MDAIKVKCKKCGRTANSNEYVLDPVYRMMVCPMCIKDRRMGEKVRKEVEAQREAAKKEVPKAPGWDQEDEYLARAHKEKANKIVKVEKLDNERVKYKCPYCNYVFVYNFVKKSPGRCPFCSSNIATSSINF
;
A
#
# COMPACT_ATOMS: atom_id res chain seq x y z
N MET A 1 -14.67 -44.29 -16.71
CA MET A 1 -15.64 -43.17 -16.70
C MET A 1 -14.86 -41.89 -16.85
N ASP A 2 -15.04 -41.18 -17.96
CA ASP A 2 -14.29 -39.95 -18.25
C ASP A 2 -14.78 -38.81 -17.36
N ALA A 3 -13.86 -38.15 -16.66
CA ALA A 3 -14.18 -37.03 -15.80
C ALA A 3 -14.56 -35.80 -16.64
N ILE A 4 -15.81 -35.34 -16.50
CA ILE A 4 -16.30 -34.13 -17.18
C ILE A 4 -15.55 -32.91 -16.62
N LYS A 5 -14.76 -32.26 -17.48
CA LYS A 5 -14.02 -31.04 -17.17
C LYS A 5 -14.86 -29.81 -17.50
N VAL A 6 -14.96 -28.88 -16.56
CA VAL A 6 -15.74 -27.63 -16.67
C VAL A 6 -14.81 -26.44 -16.44
N LYS A 7 -15.05 -25.32 -17.14
CA LYS A 7 -14.33 -24.05 -16.96
C LYS A 7 -14.86 -23.29 -15.75
N CYS A 8 -13.96 -22.81 -14.89
CA CYS A 8 -14.30 -22.02 -13.72
C CYS A 8 -14.67 -20.59 -14.13
N LYS A 9 -15.84 -20.11 -13.69
CA LYS A 9 -16.30 -18.74 -13.97
C LYS A 9 -15.40 -17.65 -13.37
N LYS A 10 -14.70 -17.95 -12.26
CA LYS A 10 -13.88 -16.97 -11.54
C LYS A 10 -12.49 -16.78 -12.13
N CYS A 11 -11.79 -17.87 -12.47
CA CYS A 11 -10.40 -17.82 -12.93
C CYS A 11 -10.20 -18.32 -14.37
N GLY A 12 -11.24 -18.85 -15.02
CA GLY A 12 -11.17 -19.38 -16.39
C GLY A 12 -10.50 -20.75 -16.54
N ARG A 13 -9.85 -21.28 -15.49
CA ARG A 13 -9.18 -22.60 -15.52
C ARG A 13 -10.19 -23.74 -15.60
N THR A 14 -9.80 -24.85 -16.21
CA THR A 14 -10.60 -26.09 -16.25
C THR A 14 -10.29 -26.96 -15.04
N ALA A 15 -11.34 -27.56 -14.46
CA ALA A 15 -11.23 -28.54 -13.37
C ALA A 15 -12.35 -29.58 -13.51
N ASN A 16 -12.24 -30.69 -12.79
CA ASN A 16 -13.28 -31.72 -12.77
C ASN A 16 -14.55 -31.16 -12.12
N SER A 17 -15.71 -31.46 -12.71
CA SER A 17 -17.03 -31.04 -12.19
C SER A 17 -17.24 -31.39 -10.72
N ASN A 18 -16.74 -32.54 -10.27
CA ASN A 18 -16.88 -33.03 -8.90
C ASN A 18 -16.03 -32.27 -7.85
N GLU A 19 -15.02 -31.50 -8.28
CA GLU A 19 -14.12 -30.77 -7.38
C GLU A 19 -14.54 -29.32 -7.12
N TYR A 20 -15.62 -28.87 -7.76
CA TYR A 20 -16.17 -27.53 -7.54
C TYR A 20 -16.91 -27.47 -6.20
N VAL A 21 -16.64 -26.41 -5.45
CA VAL A 21 -17.28 -26.17 -4.15
C VAL A 21 -17.99 -24.81 -4.20
N LEU A 22 -19.17 -24.73 -3.58
CA LEU A 22 -19.89 -23.47 -3.40
C LEU A 22 -19.17 -22.64 -2.33
N ASP A 23 -18.63 -21.50 -2.73
CA ASP A 23 -17.88 -20.64 -1.81
C ASP A 23 -18.77 -19.49 -1.28
N PRO A 24 -18.89 -19.31 0.05
CA PRO A 24 -19.73 -18.28 0.64
C PRO A 24 -19.20 -16.86 0.43
N VAL A 25 -17.89 -16.69 0.24
CA VAL A 25 -17.26 -15.37 0.03
C VAL A 25 -17.53 -14.87 -1.38
N TYR A 26 -17.38 -15.76 -2.37
CA TYR A 26 -17.65 -15.40 -3.77
C TYR A 26 -19.12 -15.60 -4.18
N ARG A 27 -19.93 -16.24 -3.32
CA ARG A 27 -21.34 -16.60 -3.57
C ARG A 27 -21.54 -17.36 -4.88
N MET A 28 -20.59 -18.23 -5.24
CA MET A 28 -20.61 -19.01 -6.47
C MET A 28 -19.76 -20.28 -6.36
N MET A 29 -19.97 -21.20 -7.30
CA MET A 29 -19.15 -22.41 -7.47
C MET A 29 -17.75 -22.02 -7.94
N VAL A 30 -16.72 -22.43 -7.20
CA VAL A 30 -15.31 -22.16 -7.51
C VAL A 30 -14.53 -23.45 -7.64
N CYS A 31 -13.48 -23.42 -8.48
CA CYS A 31 -12.59 -24.55 -8.66
C CYS A 31 -11.62 -24.68 -7.46
N PRO A 32 -11.00 -25.85 -7.24
CA PRO A 32 -10.07 -26.08 -6.14
C PRO A 32 -8.88 -25.11 -6.16
N MET A 33 -8.47 -24.64 -7.34
CA MET A 33 -7.39 -23.68 -7.49
C MET A 33 -7.75 -22.29 -6.93
N CYS A 34 -8.97 -21.80 -7.16
CA CYS A 34 -9.43 -20.53 -6.57
C CYS A 34 -9.41 -20.57 -5.03
N ILE A 35 -9.73 -21.73 -4.45
CA ILE A 35 -9.70 -21.94 -3.00
C ILE A 35 -8.26 -21.91 -2.48
N LYS A 36 -7.33 -22.58 -3.18
CA LYS A 36 -5.90 -22.55 -2.85
C LYS A 36 -5.33 -21.14 -2.94
N ASP A 37 -5.61 -20.43 -4.04
CA ASP A 37 -5.14 -19.07 -4.28
C ASP A 37 -5.62 -18.11 -3.17
N ARG A 38 -6.89 -18.26 -2.73
CA ARG A 38 -7.39 -17.50 -1.56
C ARG A 38 -6.64 -17.83 -0.28
N ARG A 39 -6.48 -19.11 0.05
CA ARG A 39 -5.76 -19.54 1.27
C ARG A 39 -4.33 -19.02 1.30
N MET A 40 -3.66 -18.98 0.14
CA MET A 40 -2.31 -18.41 0.05
C MET A 40 -2.34 -16.89 0.27
N GLY A 41 -3.29 -16.17 -0.33
CA GLY A 41 -3.45 -14.73 -0.12
C GLY A 41 -3.69 -14.35 1.35
N GLU A 42 -4.46 -15.16 2.08
CA GLU A 42 -4.68 -14.95 3.52
C GLU A 42 -3.42 -15.17 4.36
N LYS A 43 -2.61 -16.18 4.04
CA LYS A 43 -1.33 -16.43 4.73
C LYS A 43 -0.36 -15.26 4.56
N VAL A 44 -0.16 -14.80 3.33
CA VAL A 44 0.73 -13.66 3.04
C VAL A 44 0.27 -12.41 3.79
N ARG A 45 -1.04 -12.15 3.84
CA ARG A 45 -1.58 -11.00 4.59
C ARG A 45 -1.25 -11.11 6.08
N LYS A 46 -1.45 -12.28 6.69
CA LYS A 46 -1.11 -12.53 8.10
C LYS A 46 0.38 -12.39 8.37
N GLU A 47 1.24 -12.88 7.49
CA GLU A 47 2.70 -12.74 7.63
C GLU A 47 3.15 -11.28 7.57
N VAL A 48 2.62 -10.50 6.61
CA VAL A 48 2.93 -9.07 6.49
C VAL A 48 2.44 -8.29 7.73
N GLU A 49 1.28 -8.65 8.26
CA GLU A 49 0.74 -8.04 9.49
C GLU A 49 1.60 -8.39 10.70
N ALA A 50 1.96 -9.66 10.88
CA ALA A 50 2.86 -10.10 11.94
C ALA A 50 4.25 -9.44 11.85
N GLN A 51 4.80 -9.26 10.64
CA GLN A 51 6.06 -8.53 10.45
C GLN A 51 5.92 -7.04 10.82
N ARG A 52 4.79 -6.40 10.49
CA ARG A 52 4.53 -5.00 10.88
C ARG A 52 4.36 -4.85 12.39
N GLU A 53 3.73 -5.81 13.05
CA GLU A 53 3.61 -5.84 14.51
C GLU A 53 4.95 -6.11 15.19
N ALA A 54 5.76 -7.02 14.64
CA ALA A 54 7.13 -7.26 15.11
C ALA A 54 8.01 -6.02 14.94
N ALA A 55 7.89 -5.31 13.81
CA ALA A 55 8.61 -4.05 13.57
C ALA A 55 8.11 -2.89 14.46
N LYS A 56 6.88 -2.97 14.98
CA LYS A 56 6.34 -2.00 15.95
C LYS A 56 6.78 -2.27 17.38
N LYS A 57 7.30 -3.47 17.70
CA LYS A 57 7.91 -3.69 19.03
C LYS A 57 9.10 -2.74 19.16
N GLU A 58 8.96 -1.85 20.13
CA GLU A 58 9.78 -0.66 20.32
C GLU A 58 11.26 -1.04 20.36
N VAL A 59 12.05 -0.36 19.54
CA VAL A 59 13.51 -0.44 19.61
C VAL A 59 13.90 -0.08 21.06
N PRO A 60 14.58 -0.96 21.80
CA PRO A 60 14.94 -0.68 23.18
C PRO A 60 15.73 0.63 23.22
N LYS A 61 15.26 1.58 24.05
CA LYS A 61 15.94 2.86 24.26
C LYS A 61 17.37 2.55 24.71
N ALA A 62 18.36 3.15 24.05
CA ALA A 62 19.76 2.91 24.37
C ALA A 62 20.09 3.32 25.82
N PRO A 63 21.06 2.68 26.48
CA PRO A 63 21.54 3.12 27.79
C PRO A 63 22.08 4.56 27.67
N GLY A 64 21.48 5.50 28.40
CA GLY A 64 21.78 6.94 28.32
C GLY A 64 20.65 7.80 27.74
N TRP A 65 19.52 7.22 27.32
CA TRP A 65 18.35 7.97 26.85
C TRP A 65 17.75 8.82 27.98
N ASP A 66 17.83 10.14 27.87
CA ASP A 66 17.36 11.08 28.88
C ASP A 66 16.04 11.78 28.50
N GLN A 67 15.60 12.74 29.32
CA GLN A 67 14.38 13.52 29.05
C GLN A 67 14.54 14.47 27.86
N GLU A 68 15.76 14.95 27.57
CA GLU A 68 16.01 15.82 26.42
C GLU A 68 15.90 15.03 25.12
N ASP A 69 16.42 13.80 25.08
CA ASP A 69 16.26 12.86 23.97
C ASP A 69 14.79 12.56 23.67
N GLU A 70 13.97 12.39 24.72
CA GLU A 70 12.53 12.17 24.57
C GLU A 70 11.80 13.40 23.99
N TYR A 71 12.20 14.61 24.40
CA TYR A 71 11.69 15.85 23.85
C TYR A 71 12.08 16.03 22.37
N LEU A 72 13.35 15.80 22.03
CA LEU A 72 13.86 15.84 20.66
C LEU A 72 13.14 14.83 19.76
N ALA A 73 12.97 13.59 20.21
CA ALA A 73 12.25 12.57 19.45
C ALA A 73 10.80 12.98 19.17
N ARG A 74 10.11 13.60 20.15
CA ARG A 74 8.75 14.10 19.97
C ARG A 74 8.68 15.24 18.97
N ALA A 75 9.60 16.21 19.03
CA ALA A 75 9.70 17.31 18.08
C ALA A 75 10.02 16.83 16.65
N HIS A 76 10.92 15.86 16.50
CA HIS A 76 11.25 15.25 15.20
C HIS A 76 10.06 14.47 14.62
N LYS A 77 9.29 13.76 15.46
CA LYS A 77 8.07 13.05 15.04
C LYS A 77 7.01 14.03 14.52
N GLU A 78 6.83 15.18 15.16
CA GLU A 78 5.92 16.22 14.70
C GLU A 78 6.35 16.84 13.37
N LYS A 79 7.66 17.07 13.19
CA LYS A 79 8.22 17.54 11.91
C LYS A 79 8.06 16.48 10.81
N ALA A 80 8.33 15.22 11.10
CA ALA A 80 8.18 14.11 10.15
C ALA A 80 6.72 13.91 9.71
N ASN A 81 5.75 14.11 10.60
CA ASN A 81 4.32 14.05 10.24
C ASN A 81 3.88 15.21 9.33
N LYS A 82 4.57 16.35 9.38
CA LYS A 82 4.32 17.50 8.48
C LYS A 82 4.99 17.31 7.11
N ILE A 83 6.04 16.51 7.01
CA ILE A 83 6.67 16.19 5.73
C ILE A 83 5.75 15.24 4.97
N VAL A 84 5.14 15.75 3.90
CA VAL A 84 4.28 14.99 2.99
C VAL A 84 5.09 13.79 2.48
N LYS A 85 4.62 12.56 2.74
CA LYS A 85 5.21 11.34 2.19
C LYS A 85 5.06 11.37 0.67
N VAL A 86 6.12 11.76 -0.01
CA VAL A 86 6.20 11.75 -1.47
C VAL A 86 6.70 10.37 -1.90
N GLU A 87 5.81 9.56 -2.47
CA GLU A 87 6.21 8.31 -3.12
C GLU A 87 6.97 8.67 -4.41
N LYS A 88 8.27 8.37 -4.45
CA LYS A 88 9.09 8.46 -5.67
C LYS A 88 8.66 7.32 -6.60
N LEU A 89 8.18 7.64 -7.80
CA LEU A 89 7.98 6.62 -8.85
C LEU A 89 9.30 6.35 -9.55
N ASP A 90 9.94 7.42 -10.03
CA ASP A 90 11.16 7.38 -10.83
C ASP A 90 12.12 8.48 -10.38
N ASN A 91 13.34 8.45 -10.90
CA ASN A 91 14.35 9.52 -10.72
C ASN A 91 13.90 10.89 -11.22
N GLU A 92 12.73 11.05 -11.85
CA GLU A 92 12.23 12.34 -12.36
C GLU A 92 10.80 12.66 -11.93
N ARG A 93 10.05 11.65 -11.45
CA ARG A 93 8.60 11.72 -11.26
C ARG A 93 8.23 11.31 -9.84
N VAL A 94 7.42 12.13 -9.21
CA VAL A 94 6.96 11.91 -7.84
C VAL A 94 5.45 12.02 -7.75
N LYS A 95 4.82 11.20 -6.90
CA LYS A 95 3.41 11.41 -6.53
C LYS A 95 3.34 12.53 -5.51
N TYR A 96 2.78 13.66 -5.93
CA TYR A 96 2.54 14.80 -5.07
C TYR A 96 1.07 14.84 -4.65
N LYS A 97 0.84 15.09 -3.36
CA LYS A 97 -0.51 15.30 -2.81
C LYS A 97 -0.72 16.80 -2.58
N CYS A 98 -1.74 17.36 -3.22
CA CYS A 98 -2.09 18.77 -3.06
C CYS A 98 -2.50 19.07 -1.60
N PRO A 99 -1.98 20.14 -0.96
CA PRO A 99 -2.35 20.51 0.40
C PRO A 99 -3.78 21.06 0.52
N TYR A 100 -4.34 21.61 -0.56
CA TYR A 100 -5.67 22.25 -0.54
C TYR A 100 -6.82 21.29 -0.82
N CYS A 101 -6.65 20.39 -1.81
CA CYS A 101 -7.72 19.50 -2.25
C CYS A 101 -7.43 18.01 -2.03
N ASN A 102 -6.29 17.67 -1.42
CA ASN A 102 -5.83 16.30 -1.19
C ASN A 102 -5.71 15.42 -2.47
N TYR A 103 -5.82 16.00 -3.66
CA TYR A 103 -5.67 15.28 -4.93
C TYR A 103 -4.22 14.82 -5.13
N VAL A 104 -4.05 13.56 -5.54
CA VAL A 104 -2.74 12.95 -5.80
C VAL A 104 -2.48 12.97 -7.30
N PHE A 105 -1.38 13.58 -7.72
CA PHE A 105 -0.98 13.63 -9.13
C PHE A 105 0.52 13.41 -9.29
N VAL A 106 0.94 13.09 -10.51
CA VAL A 106 2.35 12.91 -10.84
C VAL A 106 2.96 14.26 -11.16
N TYR A 107 4.00 14.64 -10.41
CA TYR A 107 4.78 15.85 -10.59
C TYR A 107 6.17 15.50 -11.10
N ASN A 108 6.60 16.15 -12.17
CA ASN A 108 7.95 16.05 -12.70
C ASN A 108 8.79 17.19 -12.13
N PHE A 109 9.77 16.85 -11.28
CA PHE A 109 10.57 17.87 -10.60
C PHE A 109 11.63 18.51 -11.50
N VAL A 110 12.07 17.81 -12.56
CA VAL A 110 13.02 18.34 -13.55
C VAL A 110 12.34 19.43 -14.38
N LYS A 111 11.14 19.14 -14.89
CA LYS A 111 10.36 20.06 -15.73
C LYS A 111 9.50 21.04 -14.93
N LYS A 112 9.49 20.94 -13.58
CA LYS A 112 8.63 21.68 -12.66
C LYS A 112 7.16 21.70 -13.10
N SER A 113 6.68 20.57 -13.62
CA SER A 113 5.34 20.44 -14.20
C SER A 113 4.53 19.34 -13.52
N PRO A 114 3.23 19.55 -13.26
CA PRO A 114 2.45 20.77 -13.49
C PRO A 114 2.76 21.87 -12.45
N GLY A 115 2.74 23.15 -12.85
CA GLY A 115 2.98 24.28 -11.93
C GLY A 115 1.81 24.61 -10.99
N ARG A 116 0.61 24.12 -11.32
CA ARG A 116 -0.62 24.26 -10.53
C ARG A 116 -1.27 22.89 -10.34
N CYS A 117 -2.03 22.73 -9.27
CA CYS A 117 -2.79 21.52 -9.05
C CYS A 117 -3.83 21.34 -10.18
N PRO A 118 -3.90 20.16 -10.83
CA PRO A 118 -4.88 19.90 -11.90
C PRO A 118 -6.35 20.00 -11.46
N PHE A 119 -6.63 19.86 -10.16
CA PHE A 119 -7.98 19.82 -9.63
C PHE A 119 -8.45 21.18 -9.10
N CYS A 120 -7.66 21.82 -8.23
CA CYS A 120 -8.06 23.07 -7.57
C CYS A 120 -7.33 24.32 -8.11
N SER A 121 -6.47 24.17 -9.12
CA SER A 121 -5.65 25.25 -9.69
C SER A 121 -4.75 25.99 -8.69
N SER A 122 -4.68 25.56 -7.42
CA SER A 122 -3.81 26.16 -6.41
C SER A 122 -2.34 25.96 -6.77
N ASN A 123 -1.51 26.94 -6.42
CA ASN A 123 -0.07 26.87 -6.63
C ASN A 123 0.53 25.73 -5.80
N ILE A 124 1.38 24.93 -6.47
CA ILE A 124 2.17 23.91 -5.81
C ILE A 124 3.35 24.62 -5.17
N ALA A 125 3.38 24.69 -3.84
CA ALA A 125 4.47 25.33 -3.09
C ALA A 125 5.76 24.52 -3.29
N THR A 126 6.54 24.87 -4.32
CA THR A 126 7.81 24.23 -4.67
C THR A 126 8.96 24.63 -3.74
N SER A 127 8.76 25.57 -2.82
CA SER A 127 9.77 26.08 -1.89
C SER A 127 10.03 25.18 -0.67
N SER A 128 9.36 24.02 -0.54
CA SER A 128 9.46 23.16 0.65
C SER A 128 9.93 21.73 0.37
N ILE A 129 10.27 21.40 -0.87
CA ILE A 129 10.81 20.06 -1.21
C ILE A 129 12.33 20.13 -1.10
N ASN A 130 12.84 20.14 0.14
CA ASN A 130 14.24 19.79 0.38
C ASN A 130 14.35 18.27 0.23
N PHE A 131 15.13 17.82 -0.76
CA PHE A 131 15.57 16.43 -0.88
C PHE A 131 16.59 16.10 0.21
#